data_AF-A0A974XF11-F1
#
_entry.id   AF-A0A974XF11-F1
#
_cell.length_a   1.000
_cell.length_b   1.000
_cell.length_c   1.000
_cell.angle_alpha   90.00
_cell.angle_beta   90.00
_cell.angle_gamma   90.00
#
_symmetry.space_group_name_H-M   'P 1'
#
loop_
_entity.id
_entity.type
_entity.pdbx_description
1 polymer ?
#
loop_
_entity_poly.entity_id
_entity_poly.type
_entity_poly.pdbx_seq_one_letter_code
_entity_poly.pdbx_strand_id
1 'polypeptide(L)'
;MNQKKFAGLLFLEAVFCLLLYGAPLSMAKIFTSSMAVPFEPIGLFLRYLSLSGNTGNIIALLLYAVTSLIPLLGLLIMVRKRKLLVEDLLLFVLSGLLFFILYWFINPGELHLHLGGSIPDAIGKTLAGGTFYSILCAYVVIRLLRSFFTAKKGDLHRHLTILLYALNIALIFVAFGSLFGGYITNLASLKSGNTDPDRQLFLSYVFLFFQYLLHALPYLLNVLVVFAAQELLGQMKENRHSDQVVAAAEKLSKIAAGSLILITALNGAFNLVQLIFAKSIRSINSVVPIPLFSIAFVLAAVILSQYIKENKQLQEDNDMFI
;
A
#
# COMPACT_ATOMS: atom_id res chain seq x y z
N MET A 1 -17.52 5.92 -9.77
CA MET A 1 -16.81 7.18 -10.06
C MET A 1 -16.25 7.10 -11.47
N ASN A 2 -16.27 8.16 -12.27
CA ASN A 2 -15.70 8.11 -13.62
C ASN A 2 -14.19 7.80 -13.54
N GLN A 3 -13.71 6.84 -14.34
CA GLN A 3 -12.31 6.41 -14.35
C GLN A 3 -11.34 7.58 -14.56
N LYS A 4 -11.68 8.57 -15.40
CA LYS A 4 -10.84 9.76 -15.62
C LYS A 4 -10.66 10.59 -14.34
N LYS A 5 -11.74 10.76 -13.57
CA LYS A 5 -11.69 11.47 -12.28
C LYS A 5 -10.86 10.69 -11.26
N PHE A 6 -10.99 9.37 -11.25
CA PHE A 6 -10.19 8.52 -10.35
C PHE A 6 -8.71 8.55 -10.71
N ALA A 7 -8.35 8.48 -11.99
CA ALA A 7 -6.97 8.62 -12.44
C ALA A 7 -6.36 9.97 -12.02
N GLY A 8 -7.15 11.05 -12.07
CA GLY A 8 -6.74 12.35 -11.53
C GLY A 8 -6.47 12.31 -10.01
N LEU A 9 -7.29 11.57 -9.25
CA LEU A 9 -7.07 11.39 -7.81
C LEU A 9 -5.80 10.57 -7.52
N LEU A 10 -5.55 9.50 -8.26
CA LEU A 10 -4.31 8.72 -8.17
C LEU A 10 -3.08 9.54 -8.53
N PHE A 11 -3.19 10.44 -9.51
CA PHE A 11 -2.11 11.37 -9.86
C PHE A 11 -1.84 12.35 -8.70
N LEU A 12 -2.88 12.92 -8.11
CA LEU A 12 -2.73 13.80 -6.93
C LEU A 12 -2.10 13.05 -5.75
N GLU A 13 -2.48 11.79 -5.52
CA GLU A 13 -1.87 10.92 -4.52
C GLU A 13 -0.38 10.69 -4.79
N ALA A 14 0.00 10.37 -6.03
CA ALA A 14 1.40 10.20 -6.42
C ALA A 14 2.21 11.48 -6.19
N VAL A 15 1.67 12.64 -6.62
CA VAL A 15 2.31 13.94 -6.40
C VAL A 15 2.44 14.23 -4.90
N PHE A 16 1.39 13.98 -4.12
CA PHE A 16 1.43 14.15 -2.67
C PHE A 16 2.52 13.27 -2.03
N CYS A 17 2.59 11.99 -2.40
CA CYS A 17 3.64 11.08 -1.92
C CYS A 17 5.04 11.59 -2.26
N LEU A 18 5.27 12.05 -3.49
CA LEU A 18 6.56 12.61 -3.90
C LEU A 18 6.90 13.89 -3.13
N LEU A 19 5.92 14.78 -2.92
CA LEU A 19 6.09 16.02 -2.16
C LEU A 19 6.42 15.77 -0.69
N LEU A 20 5.90 14.70 -0.07
CA LEU A 20 6.26 14.33 1.31
C LEU A 20 7.77 14.10 1.48
N TYR A 21 8.44 13.59 0.44
CA TYR A 21 9.89 13.38 0.45
C TYR A 21 10.69 14.52 -0.23
N GLY A 22 10.04 15.30 -1.11
CA GLY A 22 10.63 16.42 -1.84
C GLY A 22 10.54 17.79 -1.15
N ALA A 23 9.70 17.93 -0.12
CA ALA A 23 9.74 19.09 0.78
C ALA A 23 11.16 19.22 1.37
N PRO A 24 11.68 20.44 1.58
CA PRO A 24 13.00 20.65 2.17
C PRO A 24 13.15 19.75 3.40
N LEU A 25 14.36 19.22 3.62
CA LEU A 25 14.79 18.24 4.64
C LEU A 25 14.26 18.44 6.09
N SER A 26 13.42 19.43 6.37
CA SER A 26 12.67 19.60 7.62
C SER A 26 11.57 18.55 7.82
N MET A 27 10.83 18.08 6.79
CA MET A 27 9.76 17.08 6.97
C MET A 27 10.28 15.67 7.23
N ALA A 28 11.38 15.27 6.55
CA ALA A 28 12.08 14.01 6.82
C ALA A 28 12.74 13.96 8.23
N LYS A 29 12.78 15.08 8.96
CA LYS A 29 13.17 15.13 10.38
C LYS A 29 11.99 15.01 11.35
N ILE A 30 10.74 15.03 10.87
CA ILE A 30 9.54 14.97 11.72
C ILE A 30 9.19 13.53 12.08
N PHE A 31 9.56 12.55 11.25
CA PHE A 31 9.30 11.15 11.53
C PHE A 31 10.50 10.27 11.19
N THR A 32 10.86 9.41 12.13
CA THR A 32 12.01 8.51 12.09
C THR A 32 11.81 7.29 11.19
N SER A 33 10.55 6.96 10.88
CA SER A 33 10.17 5.79 10.09
C SER A 33 8.80 6.01 9.44
N SER A 34 8.54 5.37 8.31
CA SER A 34 7.20 5.37 7.67
C SER A 34 6.13 4.75 8.58
N MET A 35 6.51 3.79 9.42
CA MET A 35 5.62 3.16 10.40
C MET A 35 5.31 4.08 11.60
N ALA A 36 6.12 5.11 11.82
CA ALA A 36 5.93 6.07 12.89
C ALA A 36 4.86 7.12 12.54
N VAL A 37 4.50 7.28 11.26
CA VAL A 37 3.41 8.16 10.83
C VAL A 37 2.07 7.44 11.08
N PRO A 38 1.02 8.11 11.59
CA PRO A 38 0.97 9.51 12.04
C PRO A 38 1.33 9.70 13.53
N PHE A 39 1.70 8.64 14.25
CA PHE A 39 1.91 8.66 15.70
C PHE A 39 2.98 9.66 16.17
N GLU A 40 4.07 9.82 15.41
CA GLU A 40 5.17 10.70 15.77
C GLU A 40 4.83 12.20 15.68
N PRO A 41 4.27 12.71 14.56
CA PRO A 41 3.73 14.06 14.53
C PRO A 41 2.70 14.34 15.64
N ILE A 42 1.80 13.39 15.90
CA ILE A 42 0.77 13.52 16.94
C ILE A 42 1.41 13.58 18.33
N GLY A 43 2.35 12.68 18.62
CA GLY A 43 3.06 12.64 19.90
C GLY A 43 3.86 13.91 20.17
N LEU A 44 4.57 14.43 19.16
CA LEU A 44 5.31 15.70 19.26
C LEU A 44 4.38 16.88 19.55
N PHE A 45 3.24 16.96 18.86
CA PHE A 45 2.25 18.01 19.07
C PHE A 45 1.65 17.95 20.48
N LEU A 46 1.24 16.76 20.93
CA LEU A 46 0.69 16.56 22.27
C LEU A 46 1.72 16.87 23.37
N ARG A 47 2.99 16.50 23.16
CA ARG A 47 4.08 16.86 24.08
C ARG A 47 4.27 18.37 24.16
N TYR A 48 4.32 19.06 23.02
CA TYR A 48 4.44 20.51 22.98
C TYR A 48 3.31 21.19 23.75
N LEU A 49 2.07 20.73 23.54
CA LEU A 49 0.89 21.26 24.22
C LEU A 49 0.94 20.99 25.73
N SER A 50 1.36 19.79 26.13
CA SER A 50 1.51 19.41 27.55
C SER A 50 2.51 20.30 28.30
N LEU A 51 3.60 20.70 27.63
CA LEU A 51 4.64 21.55 28.19
C LEU A 51 4.32 23.06 28.15
N SER A 52 3.22 23.47 27.50
CA SER A 52 2.85 24.89 27.33
C SER A 52 2.20 25.53 28.57
N GLY A 53 1.94 24.75 29.62
CA GLY A 53 1.33 25.21 30.88
C GLY A 53 0.13 24.34 31.29
N ASN A 54 -0.51 24.69 32.41
CA ASN A 54 -1.57 23.86 33.01
C ASN A 54 -2.77 23.64 32.06
N THR A 55 -3.23 24.71 31.40
CA THR A 55 -4.32 24.63 30.42
C THR A 55 -3.93 23.75 29.22
N GLY A 56 -2.71 23.93 28.70
CA GLY A 56 -2.19 23.12 27.60
C GLY A 56 -2.12 21.64 27.97
N ASN A 57 -1.71 21.31 29.19
CA ASN A 57 -1.68 19.95 29.68
C ASN A 57 -3.06 19.29 29.75
N ILE A 58 -4.08 20.03 30.22
CA ILE A 58 -5.47 19.52 30.22
C ILE A 58 -5.93 19.24 28.79
N ILE A 59 -5.67 20.15 27.84
CA ILE A 59 -6.06 19.95 26.44
C ILE A 59 -5.29 18.77 25.84
N ALA A 60 -4.00 18.61 26.14
CA ALA A 60 -3.18 17.49 25.67
C ALA A 60 -3.72 16.15 26.15
N LEU A 61 -4.11 16.05 27.43
CA LEU A 61 -4.75 14.85 28.00
C LEU A 61 -6.09 14.53 27.32
N LEU A 62 -6.92 15.53 27.07
CA LEU A 62 -8.20 15.34 26.37
C LEU A 62 -7.98 14.85 24.94
N LEU A 63 -7.08 15.50 24.19
CA LEU A 63 -6.77 15.08 22.82
C LEU A 63 -6.15 13.69 22.80
N TYR A 64 -5.22 13.39 23.70
CA TYR A 64 -4.64 12.06 23.86
C TYR A 64 -5.73 10.99 24.06
N ALA A 65 -6.62 11.19 25.05
CA ALA A 65 -7.70 10.24 25.34
C ALA A 65 -8.65 10.05 24.16
N VAL A 66 -9.09 11.14 23.53
CA VAL A 66 -9.98 11.09 22.36
C VAL A 66 -9.30 10.35 21.21
N THR A 67 -8.03 10.63 20.94
CA THR A 67 -7.28 10.00 19.85
C THR A 67 -7.12 8.50 20.09
N SER A 68 -6.76 8.09 21.31
CA SER A 68 -6.65 6.67 21.70
C SER A 68 -7.98 5.91 21.61
N LEU A 69 -9.11 6.59 21.79
CA LEU A 69 -10.45 5.99 21.74
C LEU A 69 -11.08 5.98 20.34
N ILE A 70 -10.42 6.50 19.30
CA ILE A 70 -10.96 6.51 17.92
C ILE A 70 -11.46 5.13 17.46
N PRO A 71 -10.70 4.03 17.61
CA PRO A 71 -11.18 2.69 17.23
C PRO A 71 -12.48 2.30 17.94
N LEU A 72 -12.59 2.59 19.24
CA LEU A 72 -13.80 2.32 20.04
C LEU A 72 -14.98 3.23 19.68
N LEU A 73 -14.74 4.51 19.38
CA LEU A 73 -15.77 5.40 18.86
C LEU A 73 -16.33 4.86 17.53
N GLY A 74 -15.46 4.35 16.67
CA GLY A 74 -15.84 3.64 15.45
C GLY A 74 -16.73 2.42 15.75
N LEU A 75 -16.35 1.61 16.74
CA LEU A 75 -17.15 0.47 17.20
C LEU A 75 -18.54 0.90 17.69
N LEU A 76 -18.64 1.95 18.51
CA LEU A 76 -19.92 2.46 19.02
C LEU A 76 -20.87 2.88 17.89
N ILE A 77 -20.34 3.52 16.85
CA ILE A 77 -21.12 3.87 15.65
C ILE A 77 -21.58 2.60 14.92
N MET A 78 -20.75 1.56 14.87
CA MET A 78 -21.10 0.28 14.23
C MET A 78 -22.17 -0.49 14.99
N VAL A 79 -22.13 -0.52 16.33
CA VAL A 79 -23.14 -1.18 17.18
C VAL A 79 -24.54 -0.61 16.94
N ARG A 80 -24.63 0.70 16.69
CA ARG A 80 -25.91 1.35 16.35
C ARG A 80 -26.49 0.89 15.01
N LYS A 81 -25.65 0.36 14.12
CA LYS A 81 -26.04 -0.03 12.75
C LYS A 81 -26.14 -1.54 12.56
N ARG A 82 -25.48 -2.34 13.41
CA ARG A 82 -25.40 -3.80 13.30
C ARG A 82 -24.99 -4.45 14.62
N LYS A 83 -25.21 -5.77 14.71
CA LYS A 83 -24.66 -6.59 15.80
C LYS A 83 -23.13 -6.66 15.75
N LEU A 84 -22.53 -6.78 16.93
CA LEU A 84 -21.09 -7.00 17.08
C LEU A 84 -20.70 -8.38 16.59
N LEU A 85 -19.54 -8.43 15.95
CA LEU A 85 -18.90 -9.65 15.49
C LEU A 85 -17.61 -9.85 16.27
N VAL A 86 -17.12 -11.09 16.32
CA VAL A 86 -15.93 -11.44 17.11
C VAL A 86 -14.71 -10.61 16.67
N GLU A 87 -14.57 -10.33 15.38
CA GLU A 87 -13.48 -9.49 14.87
C GLU A 87 -13.53 -8.04 15.37
N ASP A 88 -14.69 -7.53 15.80
CA ASP A 88 -14.79 -6.17 16.36
C ASP A 88 -14.06 -6.05 17.70
N LEU A 89 -13.72 -7.18 18.36
CA LEU A 89 -12.84 -7.21 19.53
C LEU A 89 -11.46 -6.60 19.23
N LEU A 90 -10.99 -6.70 17.98
CA LEU A 90 -9.71 -6.09 17.58
C LEU A 90 -9.74 -4.57 17.66
N LEU A 91 -10.91 -3.92 17.58
CA LEU A 91 -11.02 -2.47 17.81
C LEU A 91 -10.78 -2.09 19.27
N PHE A 92 -11.16 -2.95 20.23
CA PHE A 92 -10.79 -2.76 21.64
C PHE A 92 -9.28 -2.85 21.82
N VAL A 93 -8.65 -3.87 21.21
CA VAL A 93 -7.19 -4.06 21.24
C VAL A 93 -6.48 -2.87 20.60
N LEU A 94 -6.96 -2.38 19.45
CA LEU A 94 -6.41 -1.21 18.77
C LEU A 94 -6.48 0.06 19.62
N SER A 95 -7.59 0.29 20.33
CA SER A 95 -7.69 1.43 21.24
C SER A 95 -6.71 1.32 22.42
N GLY A 96 -6.58 0.13 23.02
CA GLY A 96 -5.58 -0.11 24.07
C GLY A 96 -4.14 0.11 23.56
N LEU A 97 -3.82 -0.41 22.38
CA LEU A 97 -2.51 -0.18 21.77
C LEU A 97 -2.25 1.28 21.45
N LEU A 98 -3.23 1.97 20.87
CA LEU A 98 -3.10 3.38 20.52
C LEU A 98 -2.88 4.25 21.77
N PHE A 99 -3.45 3.88 22.91
CA PHE A 99 -3.17 4.51 24.21
C PHE A 99 -1.68 4.39 24.58
N PHE A 100 -1.11 3.18 24.58
CA PHE A 100 0.30 2.97 24.92
C PHE A 100 1.26 3.58 23.90
N ILE A 101 0.98 3.39 22.60
CA ILE A 101 1.81 3.92 21.52
C ILE A 101 1.86 5.44 21.60
N LEU A 102 0.71 6.14 21.65
CA LEU A 102 0.73 7.60 21.74
C LEU A 102 1.46 8.09 23.00
N TYR A 103 1.34 7.40 24.14
CA TYR A 103 2.09 7.74 25.34
C TYR A 103 3.61 7.64 25.13
N TRP A 104 4.08 6.57 24.51
CA TRP A 104 5.49 6.39 24.16
C TRP A 104 6.01 7.42 23.16
N PHE A 105 5.19 7.85 22.21
CA PHE A 105 5.58 8.90 21.26
C PHE A 105 5.56 10.31 21.88
N ILE A 106 4.73 10.56 22.90
CA ILE A 106 4.80 11.77 23.73
C ILE A 106 6.06 11.74 24.60
N ASN A 107 6.38 10.59 25.18
CA ASN A 107 7.49 10.38 26.12
C ASN A 107 8.50 9.34 25.59
N PRO A 108 9.35 9.68 24.60
CA PRO A 108 10.24 8.73 23.94
C PRO A 108 11.27 8.07 24.88
N GLY A 109 11.59 8.71 26.02
CA GLY A 109 12.44 8.10 27.05
C GLY A 109 11.84 6.81 27.64
N GLU A 110 10.52 6.77 27.81
CA GLU A 110 9.82 5.58 28.33
C GLU A 110 9.82 4.43 27.34
N LEU A 111 9.70 4.73 26.04
CA LEU A 111 9.82 3.72 24.99
C LEU A 111 11.20 3.06 25.02
N HIS A 112 12.24 3.89 25.14
CA HIS A 112 13.62 3.42 25.20
C HIS A 112 13.85 2.51 26.42
N LEU A 113 13.31 2.88 27.59
CA LEU A 113 13.38 2.07 28.81
C LEU A 113 12.59 0.76 28.67
N HIS A 114 11.36 0.81 28.14
CA HIS A 114 10.51 -0.37 27.95
C HIS A 114 11.17 -1.41 27.03
N LEU A 115 11.95 -0.95 26.06
CA LEU A 115 12.69 -1.78 25.11
C LEU A 115 14.09 -2.20 25.60
N GLY A 116 14.42 -1.96 26.87
CA GLY A 116 15.67 -2.42 27.49
C GLY A 116 16.87 -1.47 27.31
N GLY A 117 16.65 -0.20 26.94
CA GLY A 117 17.65 0.87 26.97
C GLY A 117 18.80 0.77 25.95
N SER A 118 18.84 -0.28 25.14
CA SER A 118 19.88 -0.50 24.12
C SER A 118 19.35 -0.38 22.69
N ILE A 119 18.03 -0.37 22.51
CA ILE A 119 17.39 -0.30 21.20
C ILE A 119 17.35 1.16 20.71
N PRO A 120 17.86 1.45 19.49
CA PRO A 120 17.73 2.76 18.86
C PRO A 120 16.26 3.20 18.76
N ASP A 121 15.99 4.47 19.05
CA ASP A 121 14.63 5.06 19.06
C ASP A 121 13.87 4.81 17.74
N ALA A 122 14.55 4.91 16.59
CA ALA A 122 13.96 4.63 15.28
C ALA A 122 13.43 3.18 15.15
N ILE A 123 14.13 2.20 15.72
CA ILE A 123 13.72 0.79 15.71
C ILE A 123 12.52 0.59 16.63
N GLY A 124 12.55 1.20 17.82
CA GLY A 124 11.44 1.14 18.77
C GLY A 124 10.14 1.74 18.21
N LYS A 125 10.24 2.92 17.59
CA LYS A 125 9.11 3.59 16.93
C LYS A 125 8.57 2.78 15.75
N THR A 126 9.46 2.17 14.97
CA THR A 126 9.07 1.27 13.88
C THR A 126 8.32 0.05 14.39
N LEU A 127 8.79 -0.57 15.47
CA LEU A 127 8.15 -1.73 16.10
C LEU A 127 6.75 -1.37 16.64
N ALA A 128 6.64 -0.26 17.36
CA ALA A 128 5.37 0.21 17.92
C ALA A 128 4.33 0.47 16.82
N GLY A 129 4.71 1.27 15.81
CA GLY A 129 3.84 1.57 14.67
C GLY A 129 3.49 0.32 13.85
N GLY A 130 4.49 -0.53 13.56
CA GLY A 130 4.29 -1.77 12.82
C GLY A 130 3.34 -2.74 13.52
N THR A 131 3.40 -2.81 14.86
CA THR A 131 2.48 -3.64 15.66
C THR A 131 1.03 -3.14 15.51
N PHE A 132 0.80 -1.83 15.64
CA PHE A 132 -0.54 -1.26 15.43
C PHE A 132 -1.05 -1.55 14.01
N TYR A 133 -0.23 -1.31 12.98
CA TYR A 133 -0.62 -1.55 11.60
C TYR A 133 -0.90 -3.03 11.31
N SER A 134 -0.15 -3.95 11.91
CA SER A 134 -0.39 -5.39 11.73
C SER A 134 -1.79 -5.81 12.24
N ILE A 135 -2.21 -5.30 13.40
CA ILE A 135 -3.52 -5.61 14.00
C ILE A 135 -4.64 -4.91 13.24
N LEU A 136 -4.41 -3.67 12.79
CA LEU A 136 -5.34 -2.95 11.94
C LEU A 136 -5.56 -3.68 10.61
N CYS A 137 -4.48 -4.14 9.98
CA CYS A 137 -4.54 -4.96 8.76
C CYS A 137 -5.30 -6.26 9.02
N ALA A 138 -5.04 -6.97 10.12
CA ALA A 138 -5.77 -8.18 10.47
C ALA A 138 -7.27 -7.92 10.60
N TYR A 139 -7.66 -6.86 11.32
CA TYR A 139 -9.08 -6.45 11.44
C TYR A 139 -9.71 -6.18 10.07
N VAL A 140 -9.06 -5.37 9.23
CA VAL A 140 -9.57 -5.02 7.90
C VAL A 140 -9.70 -6.26 7.02
N VAL A 141 -8.70 -7.15 6.99
CA VAL A 141 -8.71 -8.36 6.17
C VAL A 141 -9.84 -9.30 6.60
N ILE A 142 -9.95 -9.60 7.90
CA ILE A 142 -11.02 -10.49 8.41
C ILE A 142 -12.39 -9.88 8.10
N ARG A 143 -12.54 -8.57 8.30
CA ARG A 143 -13.78 -7.84 8.04
C ARG A 143 -14.17 -7.90 6.56
N LEU A 144 -13.22 -7.67 5.66
CA LEU A 144 -13.44 -7.73 4.22
C LEU A 144 -13.83 -9.15 3.80
N LEU A 145 -13.09 -10.16 4.25
CA LEU A 145 -13.40 -11.56 3.96
C LEU A 145 -14.82 -11.93 4.39
N ARG A 146 -15.22 -11.57 5.62
CA ARG A 146 -16.60 -11.82 6.07
C ARG A 146 -17.62 -11.08 5.20
N SER A 147 -17.33 -9.84 4.82
CA SER A 147 -18.21 -9.06 3.93
C SER A 147 -18.41 -9.76 2.59
N PHE A 148 -17.35 -10.37 2.01
CA PHE A 148 -17.45 -11.12 0.76
C PHE A 148 -18.22 -12.44 0.92
N PHE A 149 -18.02 -13.17 2.01
CA PHE A 149 -18.74 -14.44 2.25
C PHE A 149 -20.22 -14.26 2.60
N THR A 150 -20.59 -13.12 3.19
CA THR A 150 -21.97 -12.84 3.64
C THR A 150 -22.77 -11.97 2.67
N ALA A 151 -22.13 -11.43 1.63
CA ALA A 151 -22.80 -10.60 0.63
C ALA A 151 -23.85 -11.41 -0.16
N LYS A 152 -25.06 -10.85 -0.27
CA LYS A 152 -26.03 -11.34 -1.26
C LYS A 152 -25.46 -11.12 -2.68
N LYS A 153 -25.83 -11.96 -3.66
CA LYS A 153 -25.33 -11.88 -5.05
C LYS A 153 -25.36 -10.45 -5.66
N GLY A 154 -26.34 -9.62 -5.29
CA GLY A 154 -26.45 -8.22 -5.74
C GLY A 154 -25.39 -7.25 -5.17
N ASP A 155 -24.84 -7.54 -3.99
CA ASP A 155 -23.87 -6.67 -3.32
C ASP A 155 -22.41 -6.97 -3.70
N LEU A 156 -22.13 -8.14 -4.27
CA LEU A 156 -20.76 -8.60 -4.56
C LEU A 156 -20.03 -7.67 -5.54
N HIS A 157 -20.72 -7.21 -6.59
CA HIS A 157 -20.16 -6.27 -7.56
C HIS A 157 -19.72 -4.95 -6.90
N ARG A 158 -20.52 -4.43 -5.96
CA ARG A 158 -20.20 -3.21 -5.22
C ARG A 158 -18.95 -3.40 -4.36
N HIS A 159 -18.86 -4.51 -3.62
CA HIS A 159 -17.71 -4.81 -2.78
C HIS A 159 -16.43 -4.98 -3.60
N LEU A 160 -16.50 -5.73 -4.71
CA LEU A 160 -15.36 -5.92 -5.60
C LEU A 160 -14.91 -4.60 -6.25
N THR A 161 -15.86 -3.73 -6.64
CA THR A 161 -15.54 -2.40 -7.18
C THR A 161 -14.80 -1.54 -6.15
N ILE A 162 -15.28 -1.51 -4.89
CA ILE A 162 -14.61 -0.78 -3.79
C ILE A 162 -13.20 -1.33 -3.56
N LEU A 163 -13.06 -2.67 -3.56
CA LEU A 163 -11.76 -3.32 -3.40
C LEU A 163 -10.78 -2.92 -4.51
N LEU A 164 -11.21 -2.91 -5.77
CA LEU A 164 -10.35 -2.51 -6.90
C LEU A 164 -9.94 -1.04 -6.81
N TYR A 165 -10.83 -0.14 -6.37
CA TYR A 165 -10.46 1.26 -6.11
C TYR A 165 -9.42 1.37 -4.97
N ALA A 166 -9.66 0.68 -3.85
CA ALA A 166 -8.73 0.68 -2.72
C ALA A 166 -7.36 0.08 -3.10
N LEU A 167 -7.35 -0.97 -3.92
CA LEU A 167 -6.14 -1.59 -4.44
C LEU A 167 -5.32 -0.60 -5.26
N ASN A 168 -5.95 0.16 -6.16
CA ASN A 168 -5.24 1.17 -6.95
C ASN A 168 -4.58 2.26 -6.10
N ILE A 169 -5.28 2.74 -5.06
CA ILE A 169 -4.71 3.70 -4.09
C ILE A 169 -3.48 3.06 -3.43
N ALA A 170 -3.62 1.84 -2.90
CA ALA A 170 -2.51 1.13 -2.25
C ALA A 170 -1.31 0.92 -3.19
N LEU A 171 -1.53 0.56 -4.45
CA LEU A 171 -0.47 0.37 -5.45
C LEU A 171 0.30 1.67 -5.72
N ILE A 172 -0.41 2.80 -5.84
CA ILE A 172 0.21 4.12 -6.03
C ILE A 172 1.01 4.53 -4.79
N PHE A 173 0.45 4.34 -3.59
CA PHE A 173 1.16 4.58 -2.34
C PHE A 173 2.44 3.73 -2.22
N VAL A 174 2.40 2.44 -2.60
CA VAL A 174 3.61 1.61 -2.57
C VAL A 174 4.66 2.13 -3.56
N ALA A 175 4.25 2.45 -4.80
CA ALA A 175 5.14 2.95 -5.84
C ALA A 175 5.82 4.28 -5.46
N PHE A 176 5.04 5.28 -5.08
CA PHE A 176 5.53 6.65 -4.90
C PHE A 176 5.74 7.05 -3.43
N GLY A 177 5.13 6.33 -2.49
CA GLY A 177 5.31 6.54 -1.06
C GLY A 177 6.40 5.64 -0.49
N SER A 178 6.16 4.33 -0.47
CA SER A 178 7.08 3.38 0.17
C SER A 178 8.39 3.21 -0.59
N LEU A 179 8.34 2.87 -1.88
CA LEU A 179 9.56 2.58 -2.66
C LEU A 179 10.39 3.83 -2.91
N PHE A 180 9.75 4.97 -3.17
CA PHE A 180 10.46 6.24 -3.33
C PHE A 180 11.12 6.68 -2.01
N GLY A 181 10.44 6.54 -0.87
CA GLY A 181 11.04 6.79 0.44
C GLY A 181 12.26 5.89 0.72
N GLY A 182 12.17 4.61 0.36
CA GLY A 182 13.30 3.68 0.43
C GLY A 182 14.47 4.11 -0.46
N TYR A 183 14.18 4.57 -1.68
CA TYR A 183 15.18 5.13 -2.59
C TYR A 183 15.90 6.36 -2.01
N ILE A 184 15.17 7.33 -1.46
CA ILE A 184 15.75 8.51 -0.81
C ILE A 184 16.64 8.10 0.38
N THR A 185 16.20 7.12 1.16
CA THR A 185 16.98 6.59 2.28
C THR A 185 18.27 5.93 1.80
N ASN A 186 18.21 5.11 0.74
CA ASN A 186 19.38 4.47 0.14
C ASN A 186 20.37 5.47 -0.44
N LEU A 187 19.88 6.57 -1.03
CA LEU A 187 20.74 7.68 -1.48
C LEU A 187 21.49 8.33 -0.31
N ALA A 188 20.79 8.62 0.79
CA ALA A 188 21.40 9.22 1.98
C ALA A 188 22.43 8.28 2.63
N SER A 189 22.13 6.99 2.72
CA SER A 189 23.05 5.96 3.22
C SER A 189 24.29 5.82 2.32
N LEU A 190 24.12 5.82 0.99
CA LEU A 190 25.25 5.74 0.06
C LEU A 190 26.15 6.98 0.16
N LYS A 191 25.56 8.18 0.30
CA LYS A 191 26.32 9.43 0.43
C LYS A 191 27.08 9.49 1.76
N SER A 192 26.43 9.15 2.87
CA SER A 192 27.05 9.18 4.21
C SER A 192 28.09 8.08 4.41
N GLY A 193 27.93 6.93 3.75
CA GLY A 193 28.92 5.84 3.77
C GLY A 193 30.14 6.08 2.88
N ASN A 194 30.20 7.17 2.11
CA ASN A 194 31.34 7.47 1.25
C ASN A 194 32.46 8.17 2.03
N THR A 195 33.48 7.42 2.42
CA THR A 195 34.65 7.92 3.16
C THR A 195 35.79 8.43 2.27
N ASP A 196 35.67 8.30 0.94
CA ASP A 196 36.68 8.65 -0.05
C ASP A 196 36.15 9.78 -0.98
N PRO A 197 36.62 11.04 -0.82
CA PRO A 197 36.12 12.20 -1.57
C PRO A 197 36.38 12.14 -3.09
N ASP A 198 37.46 11.48 -3.51
CA ASP A 198 37.88 11.41 -4.92
C ASP A 198 37.11 10.35 -5.71
N ARG A 199 36.34 9.51 -5.01
CA ARG A 199 35.63 8.37 -5.58
C ARG A 199 34.25 8.78 -6.07
N GLN A 200 34.04 8.71 -7.39
CA GLN A 200 32.78 9.10 -8.02
C GLN A 200 31.65 8.10 -7.75
N LEU A 201 30.52 8.60 -7.22
CA LEU A 201 29.32 7.80 -6.93
C LEU A 201 28.26 7.86 -8.02
N PHE A 202 28.50 8.61 -9.10
CA PHE A 202 27.51 8.87 -10.15
C PHE A 202 26.86 7.59 -10.68
N LEU A 203 27.67 6.58 -11.02
CA LEU A 203 27.15 5.31 -11.52
C LEU A 203 26.24 4.63 -10.49
N SER A 204 26.62 4.63 -9.21
CA SER A 204 25.80 4.05 -8.14
C SER A 204 24.47 4.79 -7.95
N TYR A 205 24.43 6.12 -8.10
CA TYR A 205 23.18 6.89 -8.09
C TYR A 205 22.27 6.53 -9.26
N VAL A 206 22.83 6.39 -10.46
CA VAL A 206 22.09 5.96 -11.65
C VAL A 206 21.47 4.58 -11.45
N PHE A 207 22.26 3.61 -10.94
CA PHE A 207 21.75 2.27 -10.66
C PHE A 207 20.67 2.25 -9.58
N LEU A 208 20.81 3.05 -8.51
CA LEU A 208 19.76 3.17 -7.48
C LEU A 208 18.46 3.75 -8.04
N PHE A 209 18.54 4.73 -8.94
CA PHE A 209 17.36 5.31 -9.57
C PHE A 209 16.65 4.32 -10.50
N PHE A 210 17.41 3.62 -11.36
CA PHE A 210 16.84 2.58 -12.22
C PHE A 210 16.29 1.40 -11.42
N GLN A 211 16.94 1.04 -10.32
CA GLN A 211 16.44 0.02 -9.41
C GLN A 211 15.09 0.44 -8.81
N TYR A 212 14.95 1.70 -8.36
CA TYR A 212 13.67 2.23 -7.92
C TYR A 212 12.59 2.13 -9.01
N LEU A 213 12.90 2.60 -10.23
CA LEU A 213 11.95 2.53 -11.36
C LEU A 213 11.51 1.09 -11.64
N LEU A 214 12.47 0.15 -11.63
CA LEU A 214 12.23 -1.26 -11.86
C LEU A 214 11.33 -1.88 -10.78
N HIS A 215 11.52 -1.50 -9.50
CA HIS A 215 10.67 -1.96 -8.40
C HIS A 215 9.29 -1.30 -8.39
N ALA A 216 9.16 -0.04 -8.84
CA ALA A 216 7.89 0.68 -8.91
C ALA A 216 7.02 0.21 -10.09
N LEU A 217 7.64 -0.15 -11.21
CA LEU A 217 6.96 -0.52 -12.45
C LEU A 217 5.88 -1.62 -12.30
N PRO A 218 6.10 -2.73 -11.57
CA PRO A 218 5.06 -3.73 -11.32
C PRO A 218 3.78 -3.14 -10.72
N TYR A 219 3.89 -2.19 -9.79
CA TYR A 219 2.75 -1.56 -9.15
C TYR A 219 2.00 -0.66 -10.13
N LEU A 220 2.71 0.09 -10.97
CA LEU A 220 2.12 0.94 -12.01
C LEU A 220 1.40 0.12 -13.08
N LEU A 221 1.98 -0.99 -13.51
CA LEU A 221 1.35 -1.90 -14.46
C LEU A 221 0.13 -2.59 -13.85
N ASN A 222 0.20 -2.97 -12.56
CA ASN A 222 -0.96 -3.50 -11.84
C ASN A 222 -2.11 -2.49 -11.75
N VAL A 223 -1.83 -1.18 -11.68
CA VAL A 223 -2.90 -0.17 -11.75
C VAL A 223 -3.68 -0.26 -13.07
N LEU A 224 -3.00 -0.51 -14.19
CA LEU A 224 -3.64 -0.73 -15.50
C LEU A 224 -4.45 -2.02 -15.53
N VAL A 225 -3.90 -3.10 -14.95
CA VAL A 225 -4.62 -4.39 -14.81
C VAL A 225 -5.90 -4.20 -14.00
N VAL A 226 -5.83 -3.47 -12.88
CA VAL A 226 -7.00 -3.19 -12.03
C VAL A 226 -8.03 -2.33 -12.77
N PHE A 227 -7.61 -1.35 -13.57
CA PHE A 227 -8.54 -0.59 -14.42
C PHE A 227 -9.24 -1.48 -15.45
N ALA A 228 -8.51 -2.40 -16.09
CA ALA A 228 -9.10 -3.37 -17.01
C ALA A 228 -10.06 -4.33 -16.29
N ALA A 229 -9.76 -4.72 -15.05
CA ALA A 229 -10.64 -5.54 -14.21
C ALA A 229 -11.92 -4.77 -13.82
N GLN A 230 -11.82 -3.47 -13.53
CA GLN A 230 -12.99 -2.62 -13.28
C GLN A 230 -13.87 -2.47 -14.51
N GLU A 231 -13.28 -2.34 -15.70
CA GLU A 231 -14.00 -2.29 -16.97
C GLU A 231 -14.74 -3.60 -17.23
N LEU A 232 -14.07 -4.74 -17.12
CA LEU A 232 -14.70 -6.07 -17.22
C LEU A 232 -15.86 -6.22 -16.23
N LEU A 233 -15.63 -5.84 -14.97
CA LEU A 233 -16.64 -5.92 -13.93
C LEU A 233 -17.86 -5.04 -14.23
N GLY A 234 -17.64 -3.85 -14.81
CA GLY A 234 -18.70 -2.95 -15.29
C GLY A 234 -19.51 -3.59 -16.41
N GLN A 235 -18.83 -4.11 -17.44
CA GLN A 235 -19.47 -4.75 -18.58
C GLN A 235 -20.29 -5.99 -18.18
N MET A 236 -19.77 -6.81 -17.27
CA MET A 236 -20.47 -7.99 -16.74
C MET A 236 -21.74 -7.62 -15.94
N LYS A 237 -21.83 -6.39 -15.44
CA LYS A 237 -23.04 -5.91 -14.75
C LYS A 237 -24.11 -5.47 -15.73
N GLU A 238 -23.73 -4.89 -16.87
CA GLU A 238 -24.66 -4.40 -17.89
C GLU A 238 -25.24 -5.55 -18.71
N ASN A 239 -24.38 -6.34 -19.38
CA ASN A 239 -24.81 -7.52 -20.11
C ASN A 239 -23.68 -8.56 -20.18
N ARG A 240 -23.85 -9.65 -19.42
CA ARG A 240 -22.85 -10.73 -19.26
C ARG A 240 -22.44 -11.44 -20.55
N HIS A 241 -23.31 -11.44 -21.56
CA HIS A 241 -23.11 -12.18 -22.80
C HIS A 241 -22.99 -11.24 -24.00
N SER A 242 -22.45 -10.04 -23.77
CA SER A 242 -22.16 -9.07 -24.81
C SER A 242 -20.73 -9.19 -25.35
N ASP A 243 -20.50 -8.72 -26.57
CA ASP A 243 -19.15 -8.58 -27.14
C ASP A 243 -18.25 -7.69 -26.30
N GLN A 244 -18.84 -6.71 -25.60
CA GLN A 244 -18.10 -5.78 -24.74
C GLN A 244 -17.48 -6.50 -23.53
N VAL A 245 -18.17 -7.51 -22.96
CA VAL A 245 -17.62 -8.33 -21.87
C VAL A 245 -16.46 -9.19 -22.37
N VAL A 246 -16.59 -9.81 -23.55
CA VAL A 246 -15.52 -10.60 -24.17
C VAL A 246 -14.30 -9.71 -24.45
N ALA A 247 -14.50 -8.55 -25.07
CA ALA A 247 -13.43 -7.61 -25.36
C ALA A 247 -12.73 -7.10 -24.09
N ALA A 248 -13.49 -6.80 -23.02
CA ALA A 248 -12.93 -6.38 -21.74
C ALA A 248 -12.13 -7.51 -21.05
N ALA A 249 -12.60 -8.76 -21.13
CA ALA A 249 -11.89 -9.90 -20.58
C ALA A 249 -10.57 -10.18 -21.32
N GLU A 250 -10.59 -10.09 -22.65
CA GLU A 250 -9.37 -10.21 -23.46
C GLU A 250 -8.38 -9.08 -23.16
N LYS A 251 -8.88 -7.84 -23.02
CA LYS A 251 -8.06 -6.67 -22.66
C LYS A 251 -7.37 -6.87 -21.31
N LEU A 252 -8.11 -7.31 -20.29
CA LEU A 252 -7.56 -7.64 -18.97
C LEU A 252 -6.44 -8.67 -19.08
N SER A 253 -6.69 -9.77 -19.79
CA SER A 253 -5.72 -10.84 -20.01
C SER A 253 -4.46 -10.33 -20.73
N LYS A 254 -4.61 -9.58 -21.83
CA LYS A 254 -3.50 -9.01 -22.62
C LYS A 254 -2.64 -8.05 -21.79
N ILE A 255 -3.27 -7.16 -21.01
CA ILE A 255 -2.53 -6.21 -20.16
C ILE A 255 -1.80 -6.96 -19.05
N ALA A 256 -2.44 -7.94 -18.39
CA ALA A 256 -1.81 -8.71 -17.33
C ALA A 256 -0.60 -9.52 -17.85
N ALA A 257 -0.77 -10.23 -18.98
CA ALA A 257 0.30 -11.00 -19.61
C ALA A 257 1.46 -10.10 -20.08
N GLY A 258 1.15 -9.01 -20.79
CA GLY A 258 2.15 -8.05 -21.26
C GLY A 258 2.93 -7.42 -20.11
N SER A 259 2.25 -7.11 -19.01
CA SER A 259 2.87 -6.57 -17.80
C SER A 259 3.87 -7.56 -17.21
N LEU A 260 3.47 -8.83 -17.06
CA LEU A 260 4.34 -9.88 -16.50
C LEU A 260 5.58 -10.12 -17.38
N ILE A 261 5.40 -10.18 -18.71
CA ILE A 261 6.51 -10.37 -19.66
C ILE A 261 7.48 -9.19 -19.56
N LEU A 262 6.96 -7.96 -19.58
CA LEU A 262 7.78 -6.75 -19.51
C LEU A 262 8.58 -6.69 -18.20
N ILE A 263 7.94 -6.94 -17.06
CA ILE A 263 8.60 -6.93 -15.74
C ILE A 263 9.69 -8.00 -15.69
N THR A 264 9.40 -9.22 -16.15
CA THR A 264 10.35 -10.34 -16.12
C THR A 264 11.56 -10.04 -17.02
N ALA A 265 11.32 -9.54 -18.23
CA ALA A 265 12.37 -9.18 -19.18
C ALA A 265 13.26 -8.04 -18.65
N LEU A 266 12.67 -6.98 -18.09
CA LEU A 266 13.42 -5.86 -17.53
C LEU A 266 14.23 -6.26 -16.30
N ASN A 267 13.71 -7.13 -15.43
CA ASN A 267 14.49 -7.65 -14.30
C ASN A 267 15.69 -8.47 -14.78
N GLY A 268 15.49 -9.34 -15.78
CA GLY A 268 16.58 -10.09 -16.39
C GLY A 268 17.65 -9.17 -16.99
N ALA A 269 17.23 -8.18 -17.79
CA ALA A 269 18.13 -7.20 -18.42
C ALA A 269 18.88 -6.36 -17.37
N PHE A 270 18.20 -5.90 -16.32
CA PHE A 270 18.81 -5.11 -15.26
C PHE A 270 19.86 -5.90 -14.47
N ASN A 271 19.58 -7.18 -14.16
CA ASN A 271 20.54 -8.06 -13.50
C ASN A 271 21.79 -8.30 -14.37
N LEU A 272 21.63 -8.47 -15.68
CA LEU A 272 22.77 -8.59 -16.61
C LEU A 272 23.62 -7.31 -16.63
N VAL A 273 22.97 -6.15 -16.70
CA VAL A 273 23.67 -4.85 -16.68
C VAL A 273 24.37 -4.65 -15.34
N GLN A 274 23.73 -4.96 -14.20
CA GLN A 274 24.40 -4.92 -12.89
C GLN A 274 25.63 -5.82 -12.84
N LEU A 275 25.57 -7.02 -13.41
CA LEU A 275 26.70 -7.96 -13.44
C LEU A 275 27.89 -7.39 -14.25
N ILE A 276 27.62 -6.78 -15.40
CA ILE A 276 28.65 -6.15 -16.25
C ILE A 276 29.36 -5.02 -15.49
N PHE A 277 28.61 -4.21 -14.75
CA PHE A 277 29.11 -3.05 -14.01
C PHE A 277 29.44 -3.36 -12.53
N ALA A 278 29.48 -4.63 -12.12
CA ALA A 278 29.59 -5.02 -10.72
C ALA A 278 30.83 -4.44 -10.01
N LYS A 279 31.95 -4.28 -10.73
CA LYS A 279 33.18 -3.66 -10.18
C LYS A 279 33.04 -2.15 -9.89
N SER A 280 32.07 -1.49 -10.52
CA SER A 280 31.85 -0.05 -10.48
C SER A 280 30.65 0.35 -9.63
N ILE A 281 29.86 -0.61 -9.14
CA ILE A 281 28.65 -0.38 -8.33
C ILE A 281 28.91 -0.81 -6.88
N ARG A 282 28.46 0.00 -5.91
CA ARG A 282 28.66 -0.26 -4.47
C ARG A 282 27.48 -0.93 -3.76
N SER A 283 26.32 -1.02 -4.42
CA SER A 283 25.11 -1.67 -3.92
C SER A 283 24.61 -2.67 -4.96
N ILE A 284 24.77 -3.96 -4.67
CA ILE A 284 24.24 -5.05 -5.50
C ILE A 284 23.18 -5.77 -4.67
N ASN A 285 21.92 -5.64 -5.09
CA ASN A 285 20.79 -6.36 -4.53
C ASN A 285 20.13 -7.16 -5.65
N SER A 286 20.79 -8.24 -6.05
CA SER A 286 20.26 -9.15 -7.07
C SER A 286 19.41 -10.22 -6.39
N VAL A 287 18.10 -10.01 -6.41
CA VAL A 287 17.12 -11.06 -6.10
C VAL A 287 16.41 -11.37 -7.41
N VAL A 288 16.34 -12.64 -7.79
CA VAL A 288 15.52 -13.11 -8.92
C VAL A 288 14.24 -13.72 -8.34
N PRO A 289 13.21 -12.92 -8.03
CA PRO A 289 11.96 -13.49 -7.57
C PRO A 289 11.26 -14.17 -8.75
N ILE A 290 11.07 -15.49 -8.68
CA ILE A 290 10.21 -16.20 -9.63
C ILE A 290 8.76 -15.80 -9.32
N PRO A 291 8.04 -15.11 -10.23
CA PRO A 291 6.75 -14.50 -9.93
C PRO A 291 5.61 -15.52 -10.07
N LEU A 292 5.67 -16.63 -9.31
CA LEU A 292 4.73 -17.77 -9.43
C LEU A 292 3.27 -17.33 -9.30
N PHE A 293 2.95 -16.46 -8.33
CA PHE A 293 1.59 -15.95 -8.14
C PHE A 293 1.13 -15.09 -9.32
N SER A 294 2.00 -14.27 -9.90
CA SER A 294 1.67 -13.46 -11.07
C SER A 294 1.44 -14.34 -12.30
N ILE A 295 2.22 -15.40 -12.47
CA ILE A 295 2.02 -16.39 -13.54
C ILE A 295 0.65 -17.06 -13.38
N ALA A 296 0.34 -17.56 -12.18
CA ALA A 296 -0.94 -18.17 -11.89
C ALA A 296 -2.12 -17.21 -12.13
N PHE A 297 -1.97 -15.95 -11.73
CA PHE A 297 -2.97 -14.90 -11.98
C PHE A 297 -3.19 -14.64 -13.47
N VAL A 298 -2.12 -14.52 -14.26
CA VAL A 298 -2.24 -14.31 -15.72
C VAL A 298 -2.92 -15.50 -16.38
N LEU A 299 -2.55 -16.73 -16.01
CA LEU A 299 -3.21 -17.94 -16.51
C LEU A 299 -4.70 -17.97 -16.14
N ALA A 300 -5.03 -17.63 -14.90
CA ALA A 300 -6.43 -17.52 -14.48
C ALA A 300 -7.19 -16.45 -15.29
N ALA A 301 -6.58 -15.30 -15.59
CA ALA A 301 -7.18 -14.26 -16.42
C ALA A 301 -7.40 -14.71 -17.88
N VAL A 302 -6.45 -15.46 -18.45
CA VAL A 302 -6.57 -16.07 -19.79
C VAL A 302 -7.73 -17.07 -19.81
N ILE A 303 -7.77 -18.00 -18.85
CA ILE A 303 -8.82 -19.02 -18.75
C ILE A 303 -10.18 -18.35 -18.55
N LEU A 304 -10.27 -17.35 -17.67
CA LEU A 304 -11.51 -16.59 -17.47
C LEU A 304 -11.97 -15.91 -18.76
N SER A 305 -11.05 -15.33 -19.54
CA SER A 305 -11.36 -14.72 -20.83
C SER A 305 -11.90 -15.74 -21.84
N GLN A 306 -11.32 -16.94 -21.90
CA GLN A 306 -11.80 -18.02 -22.76
C GLN A 306 -13.19 -18.50 -22.32
N TYR A 307 -13.37 -18.72 -21.02
CA TYR A 307 -14.64 -19.14 -20.44
C TYR A 307 -15.78 -18.14 -20.71
N ILE A 308 -15.50 -16.83 -20.59
CA ILE A 308 -16.46 -15.77 -20.93
C ILE A 308 -16.86 -15.83 -22.40
N LYS A 309 -15.89 -16.05 -23.30
CA LYS A 309 -16.13 -16.17 -24.74
C LYS A 309 -16.98 -17.39 -25.07
N GLU A 310 -16.64 -18.56 -24.51
CA GLU A 310 -17.39 -19.80 -24.70
C GLU A 310 -18.83 -19.66 -24.17
N ASN A 311 -19.03 -19.10 -22.98
CA ASN A 311 -20.36 -18.88 -22.43
C ASN A 311 -21.23 -17.93 -23.28
N LYS A 312 -20.62 -16.96 -23.97
CA LYS A 312 -21.33 -16.12 -24.93
C LYS A 312 -21.75 -16.94 -26.15
N GLN A 313 -20.82 -17.70 -26.73
CA GLN A 313 -21.11 -18.56 -27.89
C GLN A 313 -22.22 -19.56 -27.58
N LEU A 314 -22.18 -20.22 -26.41
CA LEU A 314 -23.24 -21.13 -25.98
C LEU A 314 -24.60 -20.45 -25.83
N GLN A 315 -24.64 -19.17 -25.43
CA GLN A 315 -25.90 -18.44 -25.40
C GLN A 315 -26.38 -18.10 -26.82
N GLU A 316 -25.50 -17.62 -27.70
CA GLU A 316 -25.86 -17.30 -29.09
C GLU A 316 -26.37 -18.55 -29.83
N ASP A 317 -25.74 -19.69 -29.63
CA ASP A 317 -26.19 -20.97 -30.18
C ASP A 317 -27.58 -21.35 -29.65
N ASN A 318 -27.81 -21.24 -28.34
CA ASN A 318 -29.13 -21.51 -27.75
C ASN A 318 -30.22 -20.56 -28.28
N ASP A 319 -29.90 -19.29 -28.46
CA ASP A 319 -30.82 -18.27 -28.98
C ASP A 319 -31.16 -18.51 -30.47
N MET A 320 -30.37 -19.30 -31.21
CA MET A 320 -30.70 -19.72 -32.60
C MET A 320 -31.70 -20.87 -32.68
N PHE A 321 -31.88 -21.64 -31.59
CA PHE A 321 -32.77 -22.82 -31.56
C PHE A 321 -34.18 -22.52 -31.01
N ILE A 322 -34.40 -21.33 -30.43
CA ILE A 322 -35.68 -20.85 -29.88
C ILE A 322 -36.34 -19.90 -30.87
#